data_AF-A0A3P6SIZ6-F1
#
_entry.id   AF-A0A3P6SIZ6-F1
#
_cell.length_a   1.000
_cell.length_b   1.000
_cell.length_c   1.000
_cell.angle_alpha   90.00
_cell.angle_beta   90.00
_cell.angle_gamma   90.00
#
_symmetry.space_group_name_H-M   'P 1'
#
loop_
_entity.id
_entity.type
_entity.pdbx_description
1 polymer ?
#
loop_
_entity_poly.entity_id
_entity_poly.type
_entity_poly.pdbx_seq_one_letter_code
_entity_poly.pdbx_strand_id
1 'polypeptide(L)'
;MLSDLSRLNFHVDKTERYRPRCFITSTTVSLDGKLQNQWTLEETFIDETHNAAVCREKKLPSHCIFSVDPDARICFGFVTLDFLLEGATVLNPLAEDAAVQWANFNEKPRKPF
;
A
#
# COMPACT_ATOMS: atom_id res chain seq x y z
N MET A 1 -11.78 -6.63 16.45
CA MET A 1 -11.58 -6.00 15.12
C MET A 1 -11.99 -4.55 15.20
N LEU A 2 -11.29 -3.63 14.53
CA LEU A 2 -11.73 -2.25 14.30
C LEU A 2 -12.93 -2.28 13.34
N SER A 3 -14.11 -2.62 13.86
CA SER A 3 -15.35 -2.65 13.09
C SER A 3 -16.00 -1.27 12.97
N ASP A 4 -15.59 -0.34 13.83
CA ASP A 4 -16.08 1.03 13.87
C ASP A 4 -14.94 2.00 13.52
N LEU A 5 -15.02 2.57 12.33
CA LEU A 5 -14.05 3.54 11.81
C LEU A 5 -14.15 4.91 12.50
N SER A 6 -15.28 5.23 13.14
CA SER A 6 -15.46 6.52 13.83
C SER A 6 -14.51 6.71 15.02
N ARG A 7 -13.94 5.60 15.50
CA ARG A 7 -12.95 5.56 16.57
C ARG A 7 -11.58 6.10 16.15
N LEU A 8 -11.29 6.12 14.85
CA LEU A 8 -10.05 6.63 14.30
C LEU A 8 -10.24 8.08 13.87
N ASN A 9 -9.34 8.95 14.32
CA ASN A 9 -9.29 10.34 13.90
C ASN A 9 -7.89 10.65 13.37
N PHE A 10 -7.78 10.87 12.06
CA PHE A 10 -6.53 11.22 11.40
C PHE A 10 -6.33 12.74 11.42
N HIS A 11 -5.18 13.17 11.91
CA HIS A 11 -4.78 14.58 11.96
C HIS A 11 -3.80 14.82 10.82
N VAL A 12 -4.31 15.42 9.76
CA VAL A 12 -3.60 15.68 8.50
C VAL A 12 -3.29 17.17 8.41
N ASP A 13 -2.04 17.53 8.09
CA ASP A 13 -1.68 18.92 7.84
C ASP A 13 -2.09 19.32 6.41
N LYS A 14 -3.08 20.23 6.32
CA LYS A 14 -3.61 20.72 5.04
C LYS A 14 -2.71 21.75 4.36
N THR A 15 -1.70 22.26 5.06
CA THR A 15 -0.73 23.21 4.49
C THR A 15 0.37 22.49 3.72
N GLU A 16 0.53 21.18 3.93
CA GLU A 16 1.45 20.38 3.14
C GLU A 16 1.04 20.33 1.67
N ARG A 17 2.04 20.16 0.80
CA ARG A 17 1.80 20.17 -0.65
C ARG A 17 1.51 18.75 -1.14
N TYR A 18 0.22 18.46 -1.30
CA TYR A 18 -0.31 17.26 -1.93
C TYR A 18 -0.08 17.36 -3.44
N ARG A 19 0.99 16.75 -3.96
CA ARG A 19 1.32 16.71 -5.38
C ARG A 19 1.83 15.31 -5.75
N PRO A 20 1.73 14.89 -7.02
CA PRO A 20 2.28 13.63 -7.47
C PRO A 20 3.72 13.46 -6.99
N ARG A 21 4.03 12.27 -6.46
CA ARG A 21 5.33 11.87 -5.89
C ARG A 21 5.78 12.64 -4.66
N CYS A 22 4.89 13.38 -3.97
CA CYS A 22 5.22 13.85 -2.62
C CYS A 22 5.15 12.70 -1.62
N PHE A 23 5.85 12.89 -0.50
CA PHE A 23 5.94 11.95 0.60
C PHE A 23 5.67 12.72 1.89
N ILE A 24 4.61 12.35 2.58
CA ILE A 24 4.12 13.03 3.79
C ILE A 24 4.23 12.06 4.97
N THR A 25 4.82 12.52 6.06
CA THR A 25 4.92 11.76 7.33
C THR A 25 4.47 12.53 8.54
N SER A 26 3.90 13.72 8.34
CA SER A 26 3.40 14.58 9.40
C SER A 26 2.10 14.06 10.00
N THR A 27 1.35 13.27 9.22
CA THR A 27 0.04 12.76 9.62
C THR A 27 0.14 11.88 10.85
N THR A 28 -0.75 12.13 11.81
CA THR A 28 -0.89 11.34 13.02
C THR A 28 -2.32 10.82 13.15
N VAL A 29 -2.54 9.85 14.04
CA VAL A 29 -3.87 9.29 14.27
C VAL A 29 -4.15 9.10 15.76
N SER A 30 -5.38 9.42 16.15
CA SER A 30 -5.92 9.08 17.47
C SER A 30 -6.89 7.93 17.35
N LEU A 31 -6.85 7.00 18.31
CA LEU A 31 -7.84 5.95 18.50
C LEU A 31 -8.57 6.21 19.82
N ASP A 32 -9.90 6.37 19.76
CA ASP A 32 -10.75 6.73 20.91
C ASP A 32 -10.21 7.97 21.66
N GLY A 33 -9.79 8.98 20.90
CA GLY A 33 -9.22 10.23 21.43
C GLY A 33 -7.76 10.15 21.90
N LYS A 34 -7.14 8.96 21.94
CA LYS A 34 -5.73 8.79 22.35
C LYS A 34 -4.80 8.75 21.15
N LEU A 35 -3.79 9.62 21.15
CA LEU A 35 -2.77 9.67 20.10
C LEU A 35 -1.96 8.37 20.03
N GLN A 36 -1.86 7.79 18.84
CA GLN A 36 -1.14 6.54 18.59
C GLN A 36 0.32 6.82 18.23
N ASN A 37 1.10 7.24 19.22
CA ASN A 37 2.50 7.62 19.04
C ASN A 37 3.43 6.49 18.61
N GLN A 38 2.98 5.24 18.71
CA GLN A 38 3.71 4.06 18.26
C GLN A 38 3.60 3.82 16.76
N TRP A 39 2.75 4.55 16.05
CA TRP A 39 2.61 4.45 14.60
C TRP A 39 3.33 5.58 13.87
N THR A 40 3.84 5.25 12.69
CA THR A 40 4.27 6.18 11.66
C THR A 40 3.38 5.96 10.45
N LEU A 41 2.83 7.06 9.94
CA LEU A 41 2.02 7.09 8.73
C LEU A 41 2.86 7.72 7.62
N GLU A 42 2.87 7.07 6.47
CA GLU A 42 3.58 7.53 5.27
C GLU A 42 2.56 7.61 4.14
N GLU A 43 2.34 8.80 3.60
CA GLU A 43 1.43 9.04 2.49
C GLU A 43 2.19 9.40 1.23
N THR A 44 1.73 8.88 0.10
CA THR A 44 2.32 9.12 -1.21
C THR A 44 1.28 9.17 -2.31
N PHE A 45 1.58 9.95 -3.34
CA PHE A 45 0.69 10.21 -4.48
C PHE A 45 1.32 9.56 -5.70
N ILE A 46 0.82 8.38 -6.04
CA ILE A 46 1.39 7.53 -7.09
C ILE A 46 1.26 8.24 -8.45
N ASP A 47 0.10 8.84 -8.68
CA ASP A 47 -0.21 9.66 -9.84
C ASP A 47 -1.20 10.79 -9.47
N GLU A 48 -1.93 11.34 -10.44
CA GLU A 48 -2.88 12.43 -10.24
C GLU A 48 -4.21 12.00 -9.59
N THR A 49 -4.54 10.70 -9.63
CA THR A 49 -5.83 10.18 -9.16
C THR A 49 -5.72 9.07 -8.10
N HIS A 50 -4.51 8.63 -7.78
CA HIS A 50 -4.25 7.55 -6.84
C HIS A 50 -3.28 7.97 -5.75
N ASN A 51 -3.69 7.74 -4.51
CA ASN A 51 -2.88 7.88 -3.31
C ASN A 51 -2.71 6.53 -2.61
N ALA A 52 -1.58 6.37 -1.94
CA ALA A 52 -1.32 5.25 -1.04
C ALA A 52 -0.91 5.78 0.33
N ALA A 53 -1.32 5.06 1.37
CA ALA A 53 -0.92 5.31 2.74
C ALA A 53 -0.40 4.01 3.35
N VAL A 54 0.75 4.10 4.02
CA VAL A 54 1.35 3.00 4.75
C VAL A 54 1.35 3.37 6.23
N CYS A 55 0.89 2.44 7.07
CA CYS A 55 1.00 2.55 8.51
C CYS A 55 1.99 1.49 9.00
N ARG A 56 2.96 1.90 9.80
CA ARG A 56 3.94 0.98 10.43
C ARG A 56 4.12 1.31 11.90
N GLU A 57 4.49 0.30 12.67
CA GLU A 57 4.97 0.54 14.03
C GLU A 57 6.37 1.17 14.00
N LYS A 58 6.62 2.09 14.94
CA LYS A 58 7.96 2.68 15.15
C LYS A 58 8.96 1.66 15.65
N LYS A 59 8.50 0.66 16.40
CA LYS A 59 9.36 -0.45 16.85
C LYS A 59 9.51 -1.43 15.71
N LEU A 60 10.63 -1.33 15.01
CA LEU A 60 10.95 -2.18 13.87
C LEU A 60 11.87 -3.36 14.28
N PRO A 61 11.84 -4.47 13.52
CA PRO A 61 12.88 -5.50 13.63
C PRO A 61 14.27 -4.93 13.37
N SER A 62 15.29 -5.42 14.09
CA SER A 62 16.68 -4.92 14.02
C SER A 62 17.33 -4.99 12.63
N HIS A 63 16.86 -5.91 11.78
CA HIS A 63 17.38 -6.09 10.41
C HIS A 63 16.52 -5.41 9.34
N CYS A 64 15.52 -4.64 9.75
CA CYS A 64 14.68 -3.88 8.82
C CYS A 64 15.44 -2.66 8.30
N ILE A 65 15.42 -2.41 6.98
CA ILE A 65 16.11 -1.26 6.37
C ILE A 65 15.67 0.08 7.01
N PHE A 66 14.39 0.22 7.34
CA PHE A 66 13.84 1.41 8.00
C PHE A 66 14.27 1.55 9.48
N SER A 67 14.85 0.51 10.07
CA SER A 67 15.49 0.57 11.39
C SER A 67 16.97 0.97 11.31
N VAL A 68 17.60 0.75 10.15
CA VAL A 68 19.03 1.01 9.92
C VAL A 68 19.23 2.41 9.33
N ASP A 69 18.35 2.79 8.40
CA ASP A 69 18.39 4.08 7.71
C ASP A 69 17.12 4.90 8.05
N PRO A 70 17.25 6.00 8.83
CA PRO A 70 16.12 6.86 9.20
C PRO A 70 15.58 7.68 8.00
N ASP A 71 16.37 7.83 6.95
CA ASP A 71 16.00 8.52 5.73
C ASP A 71 15.43 7.57 4.67
N ALA A 72 15.39 6.27 4.93
CA ALA A 72 14.69 5.32 4.08
C ALA A 72 13.22 5.73 3.92
N ARG A 73 12.73 5.66 2.68
CA ARG A 73 11.36 6.00 2.29
C ARG A 73 10.75 4.84 1.54
N ILE A 74 9.47 4.59 1.75
CA ILE A 74 8.72 3.66 0.91
C ILE A 74 8.37 4.39 -0.39
N CYS A 75 9.21 4.21 -1.40
CA CYS A 75 8.94 4.68 -2.75
C CYS A 75 8.11 3.62 -3.48
N PHE A 76 6.89 3.98 -3.89
CA PHE A 76 6.12 3.16 -4.81
C PHE A 76 6.68 3.30 -6.21
N GLY A 77 6.92 2.18 -6.87
CA GLY A 77 7.33 2.10 -8.26
C GLY A 77 6.28 1.37 -9.08
N PHE A 78 6.21 1.71 -10.36
CA PHE A 78 5.51 0.88 -11.33
C PHE A 78 6.39 -0.32 -11.69
N VAL A 79 5.85 -1.52 -11.57
CA VAL A 79 6.52 -2.76 -11.98
C VAL A 79 5.78 -3.35 -13.17
N THR A 80 6.53 -3.91 -14.11
CA THR A 80 5.96 -4.60 -15.28
C THR A 80 5.66 -6.05 -14.94
N LEU A 81 4.87 -6.73 -15.79
CA LEU A 81 4.67 -8.17 -15.65
C LEU A 81 6.00 -8.93 -15.75
N ASP A 82 6.89 -8.51 -16.66
CA ASP A 82 8.22 -9.14 -16.80
C ASP A 82 9.05 -9.05 -15.53
N PHE A 83 9.03 -7.89 -14.84
CA PHE A 83 9.69 -7.73 -13.54
C PHE A 83 9.10 -8.68 -12.50
N LEU A 84 7.78 -8.85 -12.48
CA LEU A 84 7.10 -9.77 -11.55
C LEU A 84 7.40 -11.25 -11.85
N LEU A 85 7.69 -11.58 -13.11
CA LEU A 85 8.03 -12.94 -13.55
C LEU A 85 9.51 -13.26 -13.39
N GLU A 86 10.36 -12.29 -13.06
CA GLU A 86 11.78 -12.51 -12.84
C GLU A 86 12.00 -13.46 -11.65
N GLY A 87 12.62 -14.62 -11.93
CA GLY A 87 12.84 -15.67 -10.93
C GLY A 87 11.58 -16.47 -10.54
N ALA A 88 10.44 -16.21 -11.17
CA ALA A 88 9.22 -16.99 -10.94
C ALA A 88 9.35 -18.40 -11.52
N THR A 89 8.82 -19.39 -10.80
CA THR A 89 8.77 -20.79 -11.24
C THR A 89 7.36 -21.33 -11.14
N VAL A 90 6.95 -22.16 -12.09
CA VAL A 90 5.66 -22.85 -12.03
C VAL A 90 5.68 -23.87 -10.90
N LEU A 91 4.87 -23.66 -9.87
CA LEU A 91 4.70 -24.62 -8.76
C LEU A 91 3.61 -25.64 -9.07
N ASN A 92 2.51 -25.20 -9.68
CA ASN A 92 1.36 -26.03 -10.01
C ASN A 92 0.97 -25.78 -11.47
N PRO A 93 1.37 -26.64 -12.41
CA PRO A 93 1.00 -26.46 -13.81
C PRO A 93 -0.51 -26.60 -13.97
N LEU A 94 -1.10 -25.70 -14.74
CA LEU A 94 -2.50 -25.81 -15.13
C LEU A 94 -2.61 -26.68 -16.39
N ALA A 95 -3.61 -27.53 -16.44
CA ALA A 95 -3.89 -28.34 -17.62
C ALA A 95 -4.18 -27.43 -18.81
N GLU A 96 -3.73 -27.84 -20.00
CA GLU A 96 -3.98 -27.14 -21.26
C GLU A 96 -3.63 -25.64 -21.20
N ASP A 97 -2.54 -25.30 -20.53
CA ASP A 97 -2.06 -23.92 -20.37
C ASP A 97 -3.14 -22.95 -19.86
N ALA A 98 -3.94 -23.44 -18.91
CA ALA A 98 -5.01 -22.67 -18.28
C ALA A 98 -6.15 -22.21 -19.23
N ALA A 99 -6.35 -22.89 -20.37
CA ALA A 99 -7.39 -22.53 -21.35
C ALA A 99 -8.79 -22.38 -20.73
N VAL A 100 -9.15 -23.27 -19.80
CA VAL A 100 -10.44 -23.24 -19.08
C VAL A 100 -10.55 -22.00 -18.19
N GLN A 101 -9.50 -21.64 -17.45
CA GLN A 101 -9.48 -20.47 -16.58
C GLN A 101 -9.59 -19.18 -17.40
N TRP A 102 -8.94 -19.13 -18.56
CA TRP A 102 -9.04 -18.01 -19.49
C TRP A 102 -10.45 -17.85 -20.07
N ALA A 103 -11.08 -18.94 -20.52
CA ALA A 103 -12.46 -18.92 -20.99
C ALA A 103 -13.41 -18.42 -19.89
N ASN A 104 -13.30 -18.98 -18.68
CA ASN A 104 -14.08 -18.58 -17.52
C ASN A 104 -13.90 -17.09 -17.15
N PHE A 105 -12.71 -16.52 -17.35
CA PHE A 105 -12.48 -15.10 -17.12
C PHE A 105 -13.23 -14.23 -18.14
N ASN A 106 -13.19 -14.58 -19.42
CA ASN A 106 -13.82 -13.83 -20.50
C ASN A 106 -15.36 -13.86 -20.46
N GLU A 107 -15.96 -14.91 -19.91
CA GLU A 107 -17.41 -15.01 -19.74
C GLU A 107 -17.96 -14.12 -18.61
N LYS A 108 -17.10 -13.62 -17.69
CA LYS A 108 -17.56 -12.79 -16.57
C LYS A 108 -18.17 -11.49 -17.10
N PRO A 109 -19.38 -11.11 -16.64
CA PRO A 109 -20.01 -9.87 -17.06
C PRO A 109 -19.14 -8.67 -16.70
N ARG A 110 -18.93 -7.77 -17.67
CA ARG A 110 -18.28 -6.50 -17.42
C ARG A 110 -19.19 -5.65 -16.54
N LYS A 111 -18.65 -5.04 -15.49
CA LYS A 111 -19.41 -4.07 -14.70
C LYS A 111 -19.84 -2.92 -15.62
N PRO A 112 -21.14 -2.59 -15.71
CA PRO A 112 -21.55 -1.32 -16.28
C PRO A 112 -21.03 -0.24 -15.33
N PHE A 113 -20.16 0.62 -15.84
CA PHE A 113 -19.56 1.70 -15.08
C PHE A 113 -20.61 2.65 -14.53
#